data_AF-A0A7X8B5G8-F1
#
_entry.id   AF-A0A7X8B5G8-F1
#
_cell.length_a   1.000
_cell.length_b   1.000
_cell.length_c   1.000
_cell.angle_alpha   90.00
_cell.angle_beta   90.00
_cell.angle_gamma   90.00
#
_symmetry.space_group_name_H-M   'P 1'
#
loop_
_entity.id
_entity.type
_entity.pdbx_description
1 polymer ?
#
loop_
_entity_poly.entity_id
_entity_poly.type
_entity_poly.pdbx_seq_one_letter_code
_entity_poly.pdbx_strand_id
1 'polypeptide(L)'
;MGTIDESGLYVAPIKGTAPYAATDIVIATSVDDPMRKAFARVALVGLGPEPSPDPRVEIYPKRSCVYYRGNNSSAIHNEYIDMSNTRQLFRAALYHSESKELQWLRDGSVVKSGSEPGYLYEPASDKGLPGTVKIAVRLAVDHDVKDETTVLLINYLWPGIAD
;
A
#
# COMPACT_ATOMS: atom_id res chain seq x y z
N MET A 1 6.86 -15.57 -30.34
CA MET A 1 6.51 -15.71 -31.76
C MET A 1 5.00 -15.57 -31.87
N GLY A 2 4.51 -14.82 -32.85
CA GLY A 2 3.06 -14.73 -33.12
C GLY A 2 2.47 -16.02 -33.68
N THR A 3 1.14 -16.07 -33.80
CA THR A 3 0.40 -17.20 -34.39
C THR A 3 -0.39 -16.75 -35.60
N ILE A 4 -0.59 -17.65 -36.56
CA ILE A 4 -1.43 -17.43 -37.75
C ILE A 4 -2.48 -18.53 -37.77
N ASP A 5 -3.74 -18.16 -38.00
CA ASP A 5 -4.83 -19.13 -38.16
C ASP A 5 -5.06 -19.55 -39.62
N GLU A 6 -5.99 -20.48 -39.85
CA GLU A 6 -6.32 -21.01 -41.18
C GLU A 6 -6.90 -19.94 -42.13
N SER A 7 -7.40 -18.82 -41.60
CA SER A 7 -7.89 -17.69 -42.40
C SER A 7 -6.78 -16.72 -42.83
N GLY A 8 -5.56 -16.90 -42.30
CA GLY A 8 -4.43 -16.00 -42.50
C GLY A 8 -4.40 -14.81 -41.54
N LEU A 9 -5.21 -14.82 -40.47
CA LEU A 9 -5.16 -13.79 -39.45
C LEU A 9 -3.91 -14.00 -38.58
N TYR A 10 -3.02 -13.01 -38.59
CA TYR A 10 -1.86 -12.98 -37.71
C TYR A 10 -2.22 -12.35 -36.36
N VAL A 11 -1.86 -13.02 -35.28
CA VAL A 11 -1.95 -12.54 -33.90
C VAL A 11 -0.53 -12.37 -33.35
N ALA A 12 -0.18 -11.12 -33.03
CA ALA A 12 1.11 -10.79 -32.43
C ALA A 12 1.25 -11.39 -31.03
N PRO A 13 2.45 -11.82 -30.59
CA PRO A 13 2.67 -12.25 -29.22
C PRO A 13 2.60 -11.05 -28.27
N ILE A 14 2.29 -11.30 -27.00
CA ILE A 14 2.42 -10.28 -25.95
C ILE A 14 3.90 -9.88 -25.88
N LYS A 15 4.21 -8.58 -26.05
CA LYS A 15 5.59 -8.06 -25.97
C LYS A 15 6.26 -8.40 -24.64
N GLY A 16 5.47 -8.36 -23.56
CA GLY A 16 5.95 -8.58 -22.20
C GLY A 16 7.04 -7.58 -21.81
N THR A 17 8.07 -8.07 -21.14
CA THR A 17 9.25 -7.29 -20.68
C THR A 17 10.36 -7.18 -21.73
N ALA A 18 10.12 -7.60 -22.98
CA ALA A 18 11.15 -7.59 -24.01
C ALA A 18 11.68 -6.16 -24.22
N PRO A 19 13.00 -5.93 -24.06
CA PRO A 19 13.58 -4.59 -24.09
C PRO A 19 13.54 -3.94 -25.48
N TYR A 20 13.43 -4.74 -26.54
CA TYR A 20 13.48 -4.29 -27.94
C TYR A 20 12.20 -4.66 -28.69
N ALA A 21 11.97 -3.96 -29.81
CA ALA A 21 10.94 -4.33 -30.77
C ALA A 21 11.24 -5.72 -31.36
N ALA A 22 10.26 -6.62 -31.32
CA ALA A 22 10.34 -7.90 -32.02
C ALA A 22 9.83 -7.71 -33.45
N THR A 23 10.48 -8.32 -34.43
CA THR A 23 9.99 -8.33 -35.82
C THR A 23 9.75 -9.77 -36.24
N ASP A 24 8.50 -10.09 -36.55
CA ASP A 24 8.11 -11.37 -37.14
C ASP A 24 8.06 -11.23 -38.66
N ILE A 25 8.46 -12.29 -39.37
CA ILE A 25 8.32 -12.40 -40.84
C ILE A 25 7.22 -13.39 -41.13
N VAL A 26 6.13 -12.90 -41.73
CA VAL A 26 5.02 -13.71 -42.18
C VAL A 26 5.24 -14.08 -43.64
N ILE A 27 5.17 -15.39 -43.96
CA ILE A 27 5.38 -15.92 -45.30
C ILE A 27 4.09 -16.58 -45.78
N ALA A 28 3.48 -16.04 -46.82
CA ALA A 28 2.40 -16.71 -47.54
C ALA A 28 2.99 -17.45 -48.74
N THR A 29 2.74 -18.75 -48.85
CA THR A 29 3.21 -19.61 -49.96
C THR A 29 2.01 -20.13 -50.72
N SER A 30 2.02 -20.03 -52.05
CA SER A 30 0.96 -20.59 -52.89
C SER A 30 0.96 -22.12 -52.80
N VAL A 31 -0.23 -22.72 -52.74
CA VAL A 31 -0.40 -24.18 -52.75
C VAL A 31 -0.10 -24.75 -54.14
N ASP A 32 -0.52 -24.07 -55.20
CA ASP A 32 -0.37 -24.52 -56.59
C ASP A 32 1.08 -24.36 -57.12
N ASP A 33 1.84 -23.43 -56.54
CA ASP A 33 3.23 -23.17 -56.92
C ASP A 33 4.05 -22.74 -55.68
N PRO A 34 4.78 -23.67 -55.05
CA PRO A 34 5.58 -23.39 -53.85
C PRO A 34 6.70 -22.35 -54.05
N MET A 35 7.05 -22.00 -55.29
CA MET A 35 8.02 -20.93 -55.59
C MET A 35 7.37 -19.53 -55.51
N ARG A 36 6.04 -19.45 -55.62
CA ARG A 36 5.30 -18.19 -55.53
C ARG A 36 4.99 -17.84 -54.08
N LYS A 37 5.75 -16.88 -53.53
CA LYS A 37 5.66 -16.46 -52.12
C LYS A 37 5.44 -14.95 -51.99
N ALA A 38 4.74 -14.55 -50.93
CA ALA A 38 4.65 -13.17 -50.48
C ALA A 38 5.14 -13.09 -49.03
N PHE A 39 5.73 -11.94 -48.67
CA PHE A 39 6.33 -11.71 -47.36
C PHE A 39 5.77 -10.43 -46.74
N ALA A 40 5.46 -10.47 -45.46
CA ALA A 40 5.15 -9.29 -44.65
C ALA A 40 6.07 -9.23 -43.43
N ARG A 41 6.54 -8.04 -43.09
CA ARG A 41 7.33 -7.78 -41.87
C ARG A 41 6.41 -7.12 -40.85
N VAL A 42 6.20 -7.78 -39.71
CA VAL A 42 5.37 -7.26 -38.63
C VAL A 42 6.29 -6.86 -37.49
N ALA A 43 6.46 -5.55 -37.31
CA ALA A 43 7.23 -5.00 -36.21
C ALA A 43 6.31 -4.72 -35.02
N LEU A 44 6.57 -5.36 -33.89
CA LEU A 44 5.92 -5.05 -32.63
C LEU A 44 6.62 -3.86 -31.99
N VAL A 45 6.06 -2.68 -32.21
CA VAL A 45 6.59 -1.40 -31.72
C VAL A 45 5.72 -0.91 -30.56
N GLY A 46 6.37 -0.48 -29.48
CA GLY A 46 5.72 0.05 -28.29
C GLY A 46 6.43 -0.41 -27.03
N LEU A 47 6.31 0.35 -25.95
CA LEU A 47 6.45 -0.22 -24.61
C LEU A 47 5.30 -1.23 -24.48
N GLY A 48 5.49 -2.35 -23.78
CA GLY A 48 4.39 -3.28 -23.53
C GLY A 48 3.24 -2.56 -22.81
N PRO A 49 2.16 -3.26 -22.41
CA PRO A 49 1.23 -2.66 -21.46
C PRO A 49 2.03 -2.07 -20.29
N GLU A 50 1.67 -0.86 -19.87
CA GLU A 50 2.36 -0.18 -18.78
C GLU A 50 2.48 -1.16 -17.60
N PRO A 51 3.70 -1.40 -17.06
CA PRO A 51 3.84 -2.31 -15.94
C PRO A 51 2.94 -1.85 -14.80
N SER A 52 2.36 -2.80 -14.07
CA SER A 52 1.56 -2.45 -12.89
C SER A 52 2.41 -1.57 -11.97
N PRO A 53 1.88 -0.45 -11.45
CA PRO A 53 2.62 0.38 -10.50
C PRO A 53 3.05 -0.43 -9.29
N ASP A 54 4.16 -0.02 -8.68
CA ASP A 54 4.66 -0.66 -7.47
C ASP A 54 3.63 -0.56 -6.33
N PRO A 55 3.53 -1.59 -5.48
CA PRO A 55 2.65 -1.58 -4.33
C PRO A 55 3.01 -0.44 -3.37
N ARG A 56 1.98 0.23 -2.85
CA ARG A 56 2.16 1.24 -1.80
C ARG A 56 1.06 1.15 -0.75
N VAL A 57 1.41 1.48 0.48
CA VAL A 57 0.46 1.61 1.58
C VAL A 57 0.51 3.03 2.12
N GLU A 58 -0.64 3.58 2.50
CA GLU A 58 -0.76 4.90 3.10
C GLU A 58 -1.53 4.83 4.42
N ILE A 59 -1.02 5.47 5.47
CA ILE A 59 -1.67 5.53 6.79
C ILE A 59 -2.31 6.89 7.05
N TYR A 60 -3.53 6.88 7.58
CA TYR A 60 -4.28 8.07 7.96
C TYR A 60 -4.86 7.97 9.37
N PRO A 61 -4.88 9.07 10.14
CA PRO A 61 -4.24 10.36 9.85
C PRO A 61 -2.69 10.31 9.99
N LYS A 62 -1.99 11.28 9.40
CA LYS A 62 -0.51 11.41 9.46
C LYS A 62 0.04 12.00 10.76
N ARG A 63 -0.84 12.59 11.55
CA ARG A 63 -0.56 13.08 12.89
C ARG A 63 -1.85 13.10 13.68
N SER A 64 -1.79 12.66 14.93
CA SER A 64 -2.89 12.78 15.89
C SER A 64 -2.38 13.26 17.23
N CYS A 65 -3.24 13.95 17.97
CA CYS A 65 -3.02 14.26 19.37
C CYS A 65 -4.03 13.44 20.17
N VAL A 66 -3.56 12.61 21.09
CA VAL A 66 -4.40 11.71 21.88
C VAL A 66 -4.13 11.99 23.35
N TYR A 67 -5.20 12.12 24.13
CA TYR A 67 -5.08 12.28 25.57
C TYR A 67 -4.60 10.98 26.19
N TYR A 68 -3.56 11.06 27.04
CA TYR A 68 -3.16 9.94 27.88
C TYR A 68 -3.62 10.18 29.32
N ARG A 69 -4.30 9.18 29.90
CA ARG A 69 -4.62 9.20 31.33
C ARG A 69 -3.33 9.01 32.11
N GLY A 70 -3.00 10.00 32.93
CA GLY A 70 -1.91 9.91 33.89
C GLY A 70 -2.41 9.39 35.24
N ASN A 71 -1.48 9.02 36.11
CA ASN A 71 -1.68 8.80 37.55
C ASN A 71 -0.86 9.79 38.40
N ASN A 72 -0.37 10.86 37.77
CA ASN A 72 0.45 11.91 38.37
C ASN A 72 -0.42 13.08 38.84
N SER A 73 0.19 14.14 39.38
CA SER A 73 -0.52 15.34 39.84
C SER A 73 -1.27 16.11 38.73
N SER A 74 -1.05 15.79 37.46
CA SER A 74 -1.83 16.32 36.32
C SER A 74 -3.06 15.46 35.97
N ALA A 75 -3.26 14.33 36.66
CA ALA A 75 -4.37 13.40 36.47
C ALA A 75 -5.68 13.83 37.11
N ILE A 76 -5.68 14.93 37.87
CA ILE A 76 -6.84 15.48 38.58
C ILE A 76 -8.04 15.75 37.66
N HIS A 77 -7.80 15.95 36.36
CA HIS A 77 -8.87 16.23 35.39
C HIS A 77 -9.25 15.05 34.50
N ASN A 78 -8.76 13.84 34.76
CA ASN A 78 -9.06 12.63 33.97
C ASN A 78 -10.57 12.39 33.82
N GLU A 79 -11.35 12.74 34.84
CA GLU A 79 -12.80 12.55 34.90
C GLU A 79 -13.57 13.45 33.91
N TYR A 80 -13.00 14.59 33.52
CA TYR A 80 -13.60 15.52 32.56
C TYR A 80 -13.26 15.17 31.10
N ILE A 81 -12.40 14.18 30.86
CA ILE A 81 -11.97 13.81 29.52
C ILE A 81 -12.91 12.76 28.93
N ASP A 82 -13.56 13.12 27.83
CA ASP A 82 -14.34 12.20 27.01
C ASP A 82 -13.46 11.05 26.45
N MET A 83 -14.00 9.82 26.49
CA MET A 83 -13.31 8.63 26.00
C MET A 83 -12.89 8.70 24.53
N SER A 84 -13.58 9.49 23.70
CA SER A 84 -13.19 9.72 22.31
C SER A 84 -11.84 10.41 22.18
N ASN A 85 -11.41 11.20 23.17
CA ASN A 85 -10.09 11.84 23.18
C ASN A 85 -8.96 10.89 23.60
N THR A 86 -9.29 9.69 24.12
CA THR A 86 -8.30 8.73 24.61
C THR A 86 -7.97 7.64 23.60
N ARG A 87 -8.54 7.71 22.39
CA ARG A 87 -8.39 6.68 21.36
C ARG A 87 -8.26 7.31 19.99
N GLN A 88 -7.51 6.67 19.10
CA GLN A 88 -7.41 7.09 17.71
C GLN A 88 -7.53 5.89 16.78
N LEU A 89 -8.50 5.93 15.86
CA LEU A 89 -8.57 4.96 14.78
C LEU A 89 -7.64 5.40 13.64
N PHE A 90 -6.69 4.53 13.29
CA PHE A 90 -5.90 4.63 12.07
C PHE A 90 -6.50 3.76 10.98
N ARG A 91 -6.39 4.22 9.74
CA ARG A 91 -6.80 3.48 8.55
C ARG A 91 -5.66 3.41 7.54
N ALA A 92 -5.50 2.25 6.94
CA ALA A 92 -4.57 2.02 5.85
C ALA A 92 -5.32 2.02 4.50
N ALA A 93 -4.74 2.68 3.51
CA ALA A 93 -5.11 2.57 2.11
C ALA A 93 -4.01 1.78 1.40
N LEU A 94 -4.37 0.67 0.76
CA LEU A 94 -3.43 -0.19 0.03
C LEU A 94 -3.69 -0.05 -1.47
N TYR A 95 -2.62 0.08 -2.24
CA TYR A 95 -2.69 0.27 -3.68
C TYR A 95 -1.76 -0.72 -4.39
N HIS A 96 -2.19 -1.20 -5.56
CA HIS A 96 -1.40 -2.01 -6.49
C HIS A 96 -0.74 -3.26 -5.84
N SER A 97 -1.42 -3.88 -4.88
CA SER A 97 -0.97 -5.12 -4.25
C SER A 97 -2.05 -6.20 -4.36
N GLU A 98 -1.63 -7.40 -4.74
CA GLU A 98 -2.48 -8.60 -4.76
C GLU A 98 -2.78 -9.10 -3.34
N SER A 99 -1.85 -8.92 -2.41
CA SER A 99 -2.06 -9.25 -1.00
C SER A 99 -2.78 -8.13 -0.29
N LYS A 100 -3.69 -8.46 0.62
CA LYS A 100 -4.37 -7.49 1.50
C LYS A 100 -3.90 -7.58 2.95
N GLU A 101 -2.96 -8.47 3.24
CA GLU A 101 -2.49 -8.73 4.60
C GLU A 101 -1.53 -7.62 5.05
N LEU A 102 -1.89 -6.95 6.14
CA LEU A 102 -1.14 -5.84 6.72
C LEU A 102 -0.61 -6.23 8.10
N GLN A 103 0.48 -5.56 8.50
CA GLN A 103 0.97 -5.55 9.86
C GLN A 103 1.01 -4.12 10.38
N TRP A 104 0.34 -3.89 11.50
CA TRP A 104 0.38 -2.65 12.25
C TRP A 104 1.45 -2.76 13.33
N LEU A 105 2.27 -1.73 13.44
CA LEU A 105 3.35 -1.64 14.41
C LEU A 105 3.18 -0.42 15.29
N ARG A 106 3.52 -0.58 16.56
CA ARG A 106 3.68 0.49 17.53
C ARG A 106 5.13 0.51 17.99
N ASP A 107 5.81 1.63 17.80
CA ASP A 107 7.22 1.81 18.17
C ASP A 107 8.11 0.66 17.65
N GLY A 108 7.82 0.17 16.43
CA GLY A 108 8.54 -0.93 15.78
C GLY A 108 8.07 -2.35 16.13
N SER A 109 7.18 -2.52 17.11
CA SER A 109 6.65 -3.83 17.52
C SER A 109 5.30 -4.11 16.88
N VAL A 110 5.07 -5.31 16.33
CA VAL A 110 3.79 -5.69 15.72
C VAL A 110 2.70 -5.77 16.79
N VAL A 111 1.59 -5.05 16.57
CA VAL A 111 0.43 -4.99 17.48
C VAL A 111 -0.85 -5.55 16.87
N LYS A 112 -0.93 -5.65 15.54
CA LYS A 112 -2.05 -6.27 14.82
C LYS A 112 -1.57 -6.77 13.47
N SER A 113 -2.07 -7.93 13.05
CA SER A 113 -1.87 -8.47 11.70
C SER A 113 -3.23 -8.90 11.13
N GLY A 114 -3.38 -8.84 9.81
CA GLY A 114 -4.60 -9.28 9.12
C GLY A 114 -4.94 -8.41 7.92
N SER A 115 -6.03 -8.76 7.24
CA SER A 115 -6.57 -7.98 6.12
C SER A 115 -7.43 -6.77 6.53
N GLU A 116 -7.69 -6.58 7.82
CA GLU A 116 -8.44 -5.43 8.30
C GLU A 116 -7.62 -4.13 8.19
N PRO A 117 -8.11 -3.11 7.45
CA PRO A 117 -7.36 -1.88 7.20
C PRO A 117 -7.41 -0.90 8.38
N GLY A 118 -7.97 -1.27 9.53
CA GLY A 118 -8.16 -0.39 10.68
C GLY A 118 -7.37 -0.83 11.91
N TYR A 119 -6.77 0.11 12.62
CA TYR A 119 -6.13 -0.12 13.92
C TYR A 119 -6.56 0.96 14.92
N LEU A 120 -7.23 0.56 16.00
CA LEU A 120 -7.59 1.44 17.09
C LEU A 120 -6.42 1.50 18.09
N TYR A 121 -5.80 2.67 18.18
CA TYR A 121 -4.76 2.95 19.14
C TYR A 121 -5.36 3.48 20.45
N GLU A 122 -4.94 2.88 21.57
CA GLU A 122 -5.25 3.34 22.93
C GLU A 122 -3.93 3.47 23.72
N PRO A 123 -3.63 4.64 24.31
CA PRO A 123 -2.49 4.79 25.19
C PRO A 123 -2.62 3.89 26.42
N ALA A 124 -1.49 3.38 26.90
CA ALA A 124 -1.47 2.69 28.19
C ALA A 124 -1.77 3.69 29.33
N SER A 125 -2.54 3.25 30.31
CA SER A 125 -3.01 4.06 31.45
C SER A 125 -1.91 4.47 32.43
N ASP A 126 -0.68 3.96 32.27
CA ASP A 126 0.45 4.11 33.19
C ASP A 126 1.64 4.89 32.59
N LYS A 127 1.54 5.39 31.33
CA LYS A 127 2.68 6.05 30.66
C LYS A 127 3.21 7.28 31.41
N GLY A 128 2.42 7.92 32.28
CA GLY A 128 2.85 8.93 33.26
C GLY A 128 3.46 10.24 32.72
N LEU A 129 3.88 10.29 31.45
CA LEU A 129 4.64 11.38 30.85
C LEU A 129 4.17 11.68 29.41
N PRO A 130 4.26 12.95 28.99
CA PRO A 130 4.01 13.32 27.60
C PRO A 130 5.04 12.65 26.71
N GLY A 131 4.64 12.32 25.49
CA GLY A 131 5.55 11.64 24.59
C GLY A 131 4.98 11.46 23.20
N THR A 132 5.83 10.93 22.34
CA THR A 132 5.50 10.64 20.96
C THR A 132 5.47 9.13 20.77
N VAL A 133 4.44 8.63 20.09
CA VAL A 133 4.33 7.22 19.71
C VAL A 133 4.31 7.13 18.19
N LYS A 134 5.10 6.21 17.65
CA LYS A 134 5.14 5.94 16.21
C LYS A 134 4.20 4.79 15.90
N ILE A 135 3.24 5.03 15.01
CA ILE A 135 2.42 3.97 14.44
C ILE A 135 2.86 3.77 13.00
N ALA A 136 3.08 2.52 12.62
CA ALA A 136 3.41 2.16 11.25
C ALA A 136 2.45 1.09 10.74
N VAL A 137 2.25 1.05 9.44
CA VAL A 137 1.61 -0.06 8.74
C VAL A 137 2.54 -0.52 7.63
N ARG A 138 2.65 -1.82 7.42
CA ARG A 138 3.39 -2.42 6.32
C ARG A 138 2.63 -3.58 5.71
N LEU A 139 2.92 -3.89 4.45
CA LEU A 139 2.43 -5.11 3.82
C LEU A 139 3.10 -6.33 4.48
N ALA A 140 2.35 -7.39 4.76
CA ALA A 140 2.87 -8.56 5.48
C ALA A 140 3.84 -9.40 4.63
N VAL A 141 3.67 -9.39 3.31
CA VAL A 141 4.50 -10.14 2.35
C VAL A 141 5.73 -9.35 1.89
N ASP A 142 5.72 -8.02 2.05
CA ASP A 142 6.82 -7.13 1.70
C ASP A 142 6.89 -5.97 2.72
N HIS A 143 7.87 -6.06 3.62
CA HIS A 143 8.01 -5.09 4.71
C HIS A 143 8.58 -3.73 4.28
N ASP A 144 9.09 -3.60 3.05
CA ASP A 144 9.59 -2.34 2.52
C ASP A 144 8.43 -1.45 2.04
N VAL A 145 7.30 -2.05 1.68
CA VAL A 145 6.03 -1.36 1.44
C VAL A 145 5.40 -0.99 2.78
N LYS A 146 5.77 0.19 3.30
CA LYS A 146 5.32 0.69 4.60
C LYS A 146 5.09 2.19 4.62
N ASP A 147 4.32 2.62 5.61
CA ASP A 147 4.07 4.02 5.90
C ASP A 147 3.87 4.25 7.40
N GLU A 148 4.11 5.48 7.85
CA GLU A 148 4.24 5.82 9.26
C GLU A 148 3.49 7.10 9.61
N THR A 149 3.06 7.18 10.87
CA THR A 149 2.38 8.32 11.46
C THR A 149 2.82 8.52 12.90
N THR A 150 2.56 9.71 13.41
CA THR A 150 2.98 10.15 14.74
C THR A 150 1.79 10.49 15.62
N VAL A 151 1.78 9.94 16.83
CA VAL A 151 0.82 10.28 17.87
C VAL A 151 1.51 11.11 18.94
N LEU A 152 1.00 12.30 19.20
CA LEU A 152 1.40 13.10 20.35
C LEU A 152 0.48 12.78 21.52
N LEU A 153 1.08 12.34 22.62
CA LEU A 153 0.40 12.11 23.87
C LEU A 153 0.39 13.41 24.67
N ILE A 154 -0.81 13.92 24.91
CA ILE A 154 -1.04 15.17 25.64
C ILE A 154 -1.76 14.88 26.95
N ASN A 155 -1.37 15.58 27.99
CA ASN A 155 -2.13 15.66 29.24
C ASN A 155 -2.03 17.10 29.73
N TYR A 156 -3.17 17.74 29.95
CA TYR A 156 -3.26 19.15 30.27
C TYR A 156 -3.58 19.34 31.74
N LEU A 157 -2.75 20.12 32.43
CA LEU A 157 -3.16 20.77 33.67
C LEU A 157 -3.98 22.01 33.28
N TRP A 158 -5.26 22.05 33.64
CA TRP A 158 -6.13 23.19 33.33
C TRP A 158 -5.97 24.22 34.46
N PRO A 159 -5.29 25.36 34.23
CA PRO A 159 -5.03 26.32 35.31
C PRO A 159 -6.28 27.06 35.80
N GLY A 160 -7.42 26.91 35.13
CA GLY A 160 -8.70 27.54 35.47
C GLY A 160 -9.69 26.63 36.21
N ILE A 161 -9.37 25.35 36.39
CA ILE A 161 -10.11 24.44 37.27
C ILE A 161 -9.27 24.37 38.55
N ALA A 162 -9.69 25.11 39.57
CA ALA A 162 -9.07 25.04 40.89
C ALA A 162 -9.53 23.75 41.58
N ASP A 163 -8.60 23.08 42.26
CA ASP A 163 -8.87 21.96 43.18
C ASP A 163 -9.82 22.39 44.32
#